data_AF-A0A7K4P0S9-F1
#
_entry.id   AF-A0A7K4P0S9-F1
#
_cell.length_a   1.000
_cell.length_b   1.000
_cell.length_c   1.000
_cell.angle_alpha   90.00
_cell.angle_beta   90.00
_cell.angle_gamma   90.00
#
_symmetry.space_group_name_H-M   'P 1'
#
loop_
_entity.id
_entity.type
_entity.pdbx_description
1 polymer ?
#
loop_
_entity_poly.entity_id
_entity_poly.type
_entity_poly.pdbx_seq_one_letter_code
_entity_poly.pdbx_strand_id
1 'polypeptide(L)'
;MLDYSLNIAGSEWMIIIFVAIVLILGTGKLPGAAKKLGKAVNEYNKAKNEIQDQMKEVSDQVPKISGPVETEREKLETIAKSVGENIEKTDDELRKMISEKMGQKKR
;
A
#
# COMPACT_ATOMS: atom_id res chain seq x y z
N MET A 1 -36.30 19.31 -39.28
CA MET A 1 -35.35 19.33 -38.14
C MET A 1 -34.47 18.12 -38.34
N LEU A 2 -33.17 18.30 -38.53
CA LEU A 2 -32.26 17.18 -38.79
C LEU A 2 -31.94 16.51 -37.45
N ASP A 3 -32.70 15.47 -37.11
CA ASP A 3 -32.36 14.55 -36.03
C ASP A 3 -31.17 13.68 -36.46
N TYR A 4 -29.98 14.26 -36.43
CA TYR A 4 -28.73 13.51 -36.46
C TYR A 4 -28.48 12.94 -35.06
N SER A 5 -29.26 11.91 -34.70
CA SER A 5 -28.84 10.95 -33.69
C SER A 5 -27.71 10.13 -34.30
N LEU A 6 -26.54 10.74 -34.43
CA LEU A 6 -25.28 10.07 -34.69
C LEU A 6 -25.19 8.94 -33.67
N ASN A 7 -24.99 7.70 -34.13
CA ASN A 7 -24.78 6.49 -33.31
C ASN A 7 -23.47 6.56 -32.50
N ILE A 8 -23.21 7.69 -31.87
CA ILE A 8 -22.05 7.99 -31.04
C ILE A 8 -22.34 7.37 -29.68
N ALA A 9 -21.96 6.11 -29.55
CA ALA A 9 -22.18 5.30 -28.35
C ALA A 9 -21.19 5.62 -27.21
N GLY A 10 -20.29 6.59 -27.42
CA GLY A 10 -19.36 7.11 -26.41
C GLY A 10 -17.91 7.17 -26.87
N SER A 11 -17.51 6.29 -27.80
CA SER A 11 -16.13 6.23 -28.31
C SER A 11 -15.74 7.45 -29.15
N GLU A 12 -16.69 8.02 -29.87
CA GLU A 12 -16.50 9.17 -30.73
C GLU A 12 -16.47 10.47 -29.91
N TRP A 13 -17.18 10.53 -28.78
CA TRP A 13 -17.05 11.63 -27.82
C TRP A 13 -15.63 11.76 -27.30
N MET A 14 -14.95 10.64 -27.04
CA MET A 14 -13.53 10.65 -26.63
C MET A 14 -12.63 11.28 -27.70
N ILE A 15 -12.88 10.99 -28.97
CA ILE A 15 -12.12 11.56 -30.09
C ILE A 15 -12.40 13.06 -30.19
N ILE A 16 -13.66 13.48 -30.10
CA ILE A 16 -14.04 14.90 -30.17
C ILE A 16 -13.38 15.70 -29.02
N ILE A 17 -13.43 15.17 -27.80
CA ILE A 17 -12.80 15.78 -26.62
C ILE A 17 -11.28 15.84 -26.81
N PHE A 18 -10.66 14.77 -27.29
CA PHE A 18 -9.22 14.75 -27.55
C PHE A 18 -8.81 15.80 -28.58
N VAL A 19 -9.53 15.89 -29.70
CA VAL A 19 -9.29 16.91 -30.74
C VAL A 19 -9.49 18.32 -30.18
N ALA A 20 -10.54 18.56 -29.40
CA ALA A 20 -10.78 19.86 -28.77
C ALA A 20 -9.61 20.27 -27.85
N ILE A 21 -9.12 19.34 -27.03
CA ILE A 21 -7.95 19.56 -26.17
C ILE A 21 -6.69 19.85 -26.99
N VAL A 22 -6.46 19.09 -28.06
CA VAL A 22 -5.31 19.28 -28.97
C VAL A 22 -5.37 20.65 -29.66
N LEU A 23 -6.56 21.13 -30.05
CA LEU A 23 -6.72 22.45 -30.67
C LEU A 23 -6.47 23.60 -29.69
N ILE A 24 -6.92 23.47 -28.43
CA ILE A 24 -6.70 24.48 -27.39
C ILE A 24 -5.23 24.53 -26.94
N LEU A 25 -4.62 23.36 -26.71
CA LEU A 25 -3.26 23.26 -26.17
C LEU A 25 -2.17 23.29 -27.25
N GLY A 26 -2.51 22.91 -28.48
CA GLY A 26 -1.59 22.66 -29.58
C GLY A 26 -0.88 21.30 -29.48
N THR A 27 -0.45 20.77 -30.63
CA THR A 27 0.25 19.47 -30.72
C THR A 27 1.64 19.48 -30.08
N GLY A 28 2.28 20.65 -29.94
CA GLY A 28 3.63 20.76 -29.36
C GLY A 28 3.68 20.71 -27.84
N LYS A 29 2.60 21.09 -27.14
CA LYS A 29 2.59 21.13 -25.66
C LYS A 29 2.21 19.81 -25.02
N LEU A 30 1.40 19.00 -25.70
CA LEU A 30 1.01 17.66 -25.26
C LEU A 30 2.22 16.73 -24.98
N PRO A 31 3.21 16.56 -25.88
CA PRO A 31 4.36 15.69 -25.61
C PRO A 31 5.24 16.23 -24.47
N GLY A 32 5.35 17.55 -24.33
CA GLY A 32 6.06 18.17 -23.21
C GLY A 32 5.38 17.91 -21.86
N ALA A 33 4.06 18.04 -21.80
CA ALA A 33 3.27 17.75 -20.61
C ALA A 33 3.33 16.25 -20.25
N ALA A 34 3.17 15.36 -21.23
CA ALA A 34 3.27 13.92 -21.02
C ALA A 34 4.65 13.50 -20.48
N LYS A 35 5.75 14.07 -21.00
CA LYS A 35 7.10 13.82 -20.48
C LYS A 35 7.26 14.26 -19.02
N LYS A 36 6.75 15.44 -18.67
CA LYS A 36 6.81 15.95 -17.28
C LYS A 36 5.99 15.10 -16.32
N LEU A 37 4.75 14.77 -16.69
CA LEU A 37 3.87 13.91 -15.90
C LEU A 37 4.46 12.51 -15.75
N GLY A 38 4.97 11.93 -16.84
CA GLY A 38 5.65 10.63 -16.80
C GLY A 38 6.85 10.61 -15.87
N LYS A 39 7.67 11.68 -15.88
CA LYS A 39 8.80 11.82 -14.95
C LYS A 39 8.32 11.91 -13.50
N ALA A 40 7.30 12.71 -13.21
CA ALA A 40 6.74 12.84 -11.87
C ALA A 40 6.15 11.52 -11.34
N VAL A 41 5.39 10.80 -12.18
CA VAL A 41 4.84 9.48 -11.83
C VAL A 41 5.96 8.46 -11.62
N ASN A 42 7.02 8.50 -12.42
CA ASN A 42 8.17 7.61 -12.25
C ASN A 42 8.91 7.87 -10.94
N GLU A 43 9.18 9.13 -10.60
CA GLU A 43 9.79 9.51 -9.32
C GLU A 43 8.90 9.14 -8.13
N TYR A 44 7.59 9.37 -8.23
CA TYR A 44 6.62 8.95 -7.22
C TYR A 44 6.62 7.43 -7.00
N ASN A 45 6.58 6.64 -8.08
CA ASN A 45 6.62 5.18 -8.00
C ASN A 45 7.94 4.69 -7.40
N LYS A 46 9.06 5.33 -7.73
CA LYS A 46 10.36 5.00 -7.15
C LYS A 46 10.37 5.24 -5.63
N ALA A 47 9.94 6.42 -5.19
CA ALA A 47 9.85 6.74 -3.77
C ALA A 47 8.87 5.82 -3.03
N LYS A 48 7.72 5.51 -3.63
CA LYS A 48 6.76 4.55 -3.09
C LYS A 48 7.38 3.17 -2.90
N ASN A 49 8.11 2.66 -3.89
CA ASN A 49 8.76 1.35 -3.80
C ASN A 49 9.85 1.34 -2.72
N GLU A 50 10.70 2.37 -2.66
CA GLU A 50 11.73 2.48 -1.61
C GLU A 50 11.11 2.50 -0.20
N ILE A 51 10.01 3.24 0.00
CA ILE A 51 9.28 3.25 1.27
C ILE A 51 8.68 1.87 1.57
N GLN A 52 8.07 1.22 0.57
CA GLN A 52 7.46 -0.09 0.75
C GLN A 52 8.51 -1.15 1.10
N ASP A 53 9.68 -1.12 0.47
CA ASP A 53 10.79 -2.04 0.73
C ASP A 53 11.35 -1.80 2.15
N GLN A 54 11.54 -0.55 2.56
CA GLN A 54 11.94 -0.21 3.93
C GLN A 54 10.88 -0.63 4.97
N MET A 55 9.59 -0.41 4.70
CA MET A 55 8.51 -0.84 5.59
C MET A 55 8.44 -2.36 5.70
N LYS A 56 8.73 -3.09 4.61
CA LYS A 56 8.80 -4.55 4.62
C LYS A 56 9.97 -5.04 5.46
N GLU A 57 11.15 -4.43 5.31
CA GLU A 57 12.34 -4.76 6.09
C GLU A 57 12.14 -4.47 7.59
N VAL A 58 11.48 -3.37 7.94
CA VAL A 58 11.10 -3.06 9.33
C VAL A 58 10.00 -3.98 9.84
N SER A 59 9.01 -4.32 9.00
CA SER A 59 7.94 -5.25 9.35
C SER A 59 8.44 -6.69 9.56
N ASP A 60 9.55 -7.09 8.95
CA ASP A 60 10.17 -8.39 9.22
C ASP A 60 10.98 -8.37 10.54
N GLN A 61 11.31 -7.18 11.06
CA GLN A 61 12.02 -7.00 12.35
C GLN A 61 11.09 -6.68 13.52
N VAL A 62 9.89 -6.15 13.26
CA VAL A 62 8.87 -5.85 14.27
C VAL A 62 7.77 -6.92 14.21
N PRO A 63 7.52 -7.66 15.29
CA PRO A 63 6.46 -8.67 15.29
C PRO A 63 5.09 -8.04 14.96
N LYS A 64 4.45 -8.54 13.90
CA LYS A 64 3.12 -8.10 13.45
C LYS A 64 2.09 -8.41 14.52
N ILE A 65 1.72 -7.41 15.33
CA ILE A 65 0.53 -7.47 16.18
C ILE A 65 -0.67 -7.15 15.28
N SER A 66 -1.32 -8.20 14.80
CA SER A 66 -2.50 -8.13 13.93
C SER A 66 -3.76 -7.82 14.75
N GLY A 67 -4.02 -6.54 14.99
CA GLY A 67 -5.31 -6.02 15.47
C GLY A 67 -5.35 -5.51 16.92
N PRO A 68 -6.43 -4.82 17.31
CA PRO A 68 -6.74 -4.55 18.72
C PRO A 68 -6.97 -5.88 19.42
N VAL A 69 -6.21 -6.13 20.46
CA VAL A 69 -6.33 -7.33 21.29
C VAL A 69 -7.22 -7.02 22.47
N GLU A 70 -8.37 -7.68 22.54
CA GLU A 70 -9.44 -7.36 23.51
C GLU A 70 -9.10 -7.85 24.93
N THR A 71 -8.29 -8.91 25.05
CA THR A 71 -7.99 -9.54 26.34
C THR A 71 -6.48 -9.66 26.61
N GLU A 72 -6.12 -9.73 27.89
CA GLU A 72 -4.73 -10.01 28.30
C GLU A 72 -4.24 -11.35 27.75
N ARG A 73 -5.10 -12.36 27.71
CA ARG A 73 -4.80 -13.66 27.11
C ARG A 73 -4.40 -13.49 25.64
N GLU A 74 -5.21 -12.79 24.85
CA GLU A 74 -4.97 -12.59 23.41
C GLU A 74 -3.67 -11.77 23.14
N LYS A 75 -3.31 -10.84 24.03
CA LYS A 75 -1.99 -10.19 24.03
C LYS A 75 -0.86 -11.20 24.18
N LEU A 76 -0.94 -12.07 25.20
CA LEU A 76 0.07 -13.10 25.47
C LEU A 76 0.18 -14.09 24.30
N GLU A 77 -0.93 -14.50 23.73
CA GLU A 77 -0.95 -15.42 22.58
C GLU A 77 -0.38 -14.78 21.32
N THR A 78 -0.68 -13.51 21.07
CA THR A 78 -0.13 -12.77 19.93
C THR A 78 1.38 -12.60 20.04
N ILE A 79 1.87 -12.29 21.25
CA ILE A 79 3.31 -12.19 21.52
C ILE A 79 3.98 -13.58 21.42
N ALA A 80 3.35 -14.64 21.96
CA ALA A 80 3.86 -16.01 21.87
C ALA A 80 3.97 -16.48 20.41
N LYS A 81 2.93 -16.27 19.59
CA LYS A 81 2.95 -16.53 18.14
C LYS A 81 4.07 -15.77 17.43
N SER A 82 4.25 -14.50 17.80
CA SER A 82 5.29 -13.64 17.24
C SER A 82 6.71 -14.10 17.56
N VAL A 83 6.89 -14.78 18.69
CA VAL A 83 8.17 -15.32 19.18
C VAL A 83 8.35 -16.80 18.81
N GLY A 84 7.35 -17.43 18.18
CA GLY A 84 7.38 -18.83 17.75
C GLY A 84 7.16 -19.84 18.89
N GLU A 85 6.46 -19.45 19.95
CA GLU A 85 6.19 -20.29 21.12
C GLU A 85 4.78 -20.93 21.10
N ASN A 86 4.62 -22.05 21.81
CA ASN A 86 3.35 -22.76 21.92
C ASN A 86 2.35 -21.99 22.80
N ILE A 87 1.13 -21.82 22.28
CA ILE A 87 0.02 -21.03 22.81
C ILE A 87 -0.87 -21.84 23.78
N GLU A 88 -0.78 -23.18 23.76
CA GLU A 88 -1.61 -24.10 24.57
C GLU A 88 -1.26 -24.09 26.08
N LYS A 89 -0.34 -23.22 26.50
CA LYS A 89 0.14 -23.10 27.89
C LYS A 89 -0.72 -22.15 28.71
N THR A 90 -0.63 -22.25 30.03
CA THR A 90 -1.31 -21.34 30.95
C THR A 90 -0.74 -19.92 30.89
N ASP A 91 -1.51 -18.91 31.32
CA ASP A 91 -1.12 -17.48 31.25
C ASP A 91 0.22 -17.21 31.95
N ASP A 92 0.44 -17.85 33.09
CA ASP A 92 1.68 -17.69 33.88
C ASP A 92 2.89 -18.30 33.16
N GLU A 93 2.72 -19.45 32.51
CA GLU A 93 3.77 -20.08 31.71
C GLU A 93 4.10 -19.24 30.46
N LEU A 94 3.08 -18.71 29.78
CA LEU A 94 3.27 -17.80 28.64
C LEU A 94 4.04 -16.54 29.07
N ARG A 95 3.64 -15.91 30.17
CA ARG A 95 4.34 -14.73 30.73
C ARG A 95 5.80 -15.03 31.05
N LYS A 96 6.08 -16.19 31.66
CA LYS A 96 7.45 -16.61 32.00
C LYS A 96 8.30 -16.80 30.74
N MET A 97 7.82 -17.54 29.75
CA MET A 97 8.57 -17.78 28.49
C MET A 97 8.79 -16.51 27.67
N ILE A 98 7.77 -15.65 27.57
CA ILE A 98 7.88 -14.36 26.87
C ILE A 98 8.95 -13.49 27.55
N SER A 99 8.92 -13.40 28.89
CA SER A 99 9.92 -12.65 29.65
C SER A 99 11.33 -13.21 29.47
N GLU A 100 11.48 -14.54 29.45
CA GLU A 100 12.75 -15.22 29.29
C GLU A 100 13.34 -15.00 27.89
N LYS A 101 12.53 -15.14 26.82
CA LYS A 101 12.96 -14.91 25.43
C LYS A 101 13.18 -13.43 25.10
N MET A 102 12.33 -12.53 25.59
CA MET A 102 12.49 -11.09 25.36
C MET A 102 13.62 -10.49 26.21
N GLY A 103 13.83 -10.99 27.43
CA GLY A 103 14.92 -10.60 28.32
C GLY A 103 16.30 -11.05 27.83
N GLN A 104 16.39 -12.20 27.15
CA GLN A 104 17.66 -12.68 26.57
C GLN A 104 18.08 -11.92 25.30
N LYS A 105 17.16 -11.29 24.55
CA LYS A 105 17.50 -10.51 23.34
C LYS A 105 18.27 -9.21 23.65
N LYS A 106 18.52 -8.89 24.93
CA LYS A 106 19.24 -7.69 25.39
C LYS A 106 20.68 -7.95 25.87
N ARG A 107 21.29 -9.10 25.53
CA ARG A 107 22.73 -9.33 25.69
C ARG A 107 23.38 -9.75 24.39
#